data_AF-A0A9C9T996-F1
#
_entry.id   AF-A0A9C9T996-F1
#
_cell.length_a   1.000
_cell.length_b   1.000
_cell.length_c   1.000
_cell.angle_alpha   90.00
_cell.angle_beta   90.00
_cell.angle_gamma   90.00
#
_symmetry.space_group_name_H-M   'P 1'
#
loop_
_entity.id
_entity.type
_entity.pdbx_description
1 polymer ?
#
loop_
_entity_poly.entity_id
_entity_poly.type
_entity_poly.pdbx_seq_one_letter_code
_entity_poly.pdbx_strand_id
1 'polypeptide(L)'
;LFLMQRIRDEAHRFAISAHRQTRSKQGIASRLDTVPGIGPVRRKALLQKFGSIDAIRSATDEELMQVSGITQEIAHNLKATLE
;
A
#
# COMPACT_ATOMS: atom_id res chain seq x y z
N LEU A 1 -21.16 36.51 -7.54
CA LEU A 1 -20.97 36.14 -6.12
C LEU A 1 -20.38 34.72 -6.03
N PHE A 2 -19.10 34.52 -6.37
CA PHE A 2 -18.54 33.15 -6.49
C PHE A 2 -17.20 32.93 -5.77
N LEU A 3 -16.53 33.97 -5.28
CA LEU A 3 -15.21 33.85 -4.66
C LEU A 3 -15.26 33.01 -3.37
N MET A 4 -16.25 33.25 -2.52
CA MET A 4 -16.42 32.51 -1.26
C MET A 4 -16.77 31.02 -1.47
N GLN A 5 -17.54 30.70 -2.51
CA GLN A 5 -17.80 29.30 -2.87
C GLN A 5 -16.52 28.60 -3.33
N ARG A 6 -15.73 29.26 -4.18
CA ARG A 6 -14.49 28.69 -4.69
C ARG A 6 -13.45 28.41 -3.60
N ILE A 7 -13.34 29.30 -2.61
CA ILE A 7 -12.47 29.08 -1.44
C ILE A 7 -12.96 27.88 -0.60
N ARG A 8 -14.27 27.75 -0.41
CA ARG A 8 -14.87 26.61 0.30
C ARG A 8 -14.57 25.30 -0.42
N ASP A 9 -14.77 25.26 -1.73
CA ASP A 9 -14.57 24.05 -2.53
C ASP A 9 -13.10 23.61 -2.51
N GLU A 10 -12.15 24.55 -2.57
CA GLU A 10 -10.73 24.20 -2.54
C GLU A 10 -10.25 23.76 -1.15
N ALA A 11 -10.79 24.37 -0.08
CA ALA A 11 -10.55 23.90 1.29
C ALA A 11 -11.10 22.48 1.50
N HIS A 12 -12.31 22.20 0.99
CA HIS A 12 -12.92 20.87 1.07
C HIS A 12 -12.14 19.83 0.26
N ARG A 13 -11.75 20.19 -0.97
CA ARG A 13 -10.92 19.36 -1.85
C ARG A 13 -9.57 19.03 -1.22
N PHE A 14 -8.92 20.02 -0.60
CA PHE A 14 -7.65 19.85 0.10
C PHE A 14 -7.80 18.89 1.28
N ALA A 15 -8.81 19.11 2.14
CA ALA A 15 -9.10 18.24 3.27
C ALA A 15 -9.39 16.79 2.84
N ILE A 16 -10.24 16.60 1.83
CA ILE A 16 -10.56 15.27 1.27
C ILE A 16 -9.32 14.60 0.70
N SER A 17 -8.50 15.32 -0.08
CA SER A 17 -7.29 14.74 -0.69
C SER A 17 -6.27 14.32 0.36
N ALA A 18 -6.06 15.14 1.39
CA ALA A 18 -5.17 14.82 2.50
C ALA A 18 -5.66 13.58 3.26
N HIS A 19 -6.94 13.52 3.63
CA HIS A 19 -7.50 12.35 4.30
C HIS A 19 -7.47 11.10 3.42
N ARG A 20 -7.69 11.23 2.12
CA ARG A 20 -7.62 10.11 1.18
C ARG A 20 -6.20 9.56 1.04
N GLN A 21 -5.17 10.42 1.04
CA GLN A 21 -3.77 9.97 1.08
C GLN A 21 -3.45 9.22 2.38
N THR A 22 -3.85 9.75 3.55
CA THR A 22 -3.58 9.10 4.84
C THR A 22 -4.33 7.78 4.98
N ARG A 23 -5.59 7.73 4.56
CA ARG A 23 -6.43 6.52 4.62
C ARG A 23 -6.00 5.46 3.61
N SER A 24 -5.53 5.86 2.43
CA SER A 24 -4.88 4.96 1.48
C SER A 24 -3.66 4.28 2.12
N LYS A 25 -2.78 5.06 2.76
CA LYS A 25 -1.60 4.52 3.48
C LYS A 25 -1.99 3.52 4.59
N GLN A 26 -3.08 3.78 5.33
CA GLN A 26 -3.56 2.85 6.37
C GLN A 26 -4.24 1.59 5.82
N GLY A 27 -5.05 1.72 4.76
CA GLY A 27 -5.66 0.57 4.09
C GLY A 27 -4.63 -0.35 3.41
N ILE A 28 -3.52 0.24 2.96
CA ILE A 28 -2.38 -0.48 2.39
C ILE A 28 -1.68 -1.34 3.46
N ALA A 29 -1.60 -0.91 4.71
CA ALA A 29 -1.07 -1.79 5.77
C ALA A 29 -2.00 -3.00 5.97
N SER A 30 -3.31 -2.79 6.07
CA SER A 30 -4.29 -3.84 6.42
C SER A 30 -4.31 -5.06 5.49
N ARG A 31 -4.00 -4.92 4.21
CA ARG A 31 -4.05 -6.04 3.24
C ARG A 31 -2.82 -6.94 3.27
N LEU A 32 -1.66 -6.39 3.63
CA LEU A 32 -0.44 -7.18 3.84
C LEU A 32 -0.51 -7.92 5.19
N ASP A 33 -1.25 -7.39 6.15
CA ASP A 33 -1.45 -7.98 7.49
C ASP A 33 -2.33 -9.23 7.43
N THR A 34 -3.21 -9.34 6.45
CA THR A 34 -4.08 -10.51 6.25
C THR A 34 -3.37 -11.70 5.62
N VAL A 35 -2.15 -11.53 5.10
CA VAL A 35 -1.40 -12.61 4.46
C VAL A 35 -0.78 -13.52 5.54
N PRO A 36 -1.13 -14.82 5.58
CA PRO A 36 -0.56 -15.77 6.55
C PRO A 36 0.96 -15.87 6.37
N GLY A 37 1.72 -15.74 7.46
CA GLY A 37 3.19 -15.83 7.43
C GLY A 37 3.93 -14.53 7.08
N ILE A 38 3.22 -13.43 6.79
CA ILE A 38 3.82 -12.09 6.66
C ILE A 38 3.73 -11.35 8.00
N GLY A 39 4.81 -11.45 8.78
CA GLY A 39 4.97 -10.66 10.00
C GLY A 39 5.30 -9.19 9.73
N PRO A 40 5.29 -8.32 10.77
CA PRO A 40 5.54 -6.89 10.64
C PRO A 40 6.94 -6.56 10.07
N VAL A 41 7.93 -7.41 10.31
CA VAL A 41 9.30 -7.25 9.79
C VAL A 41 9.35 -7.42 8.28
N ARG A 42 8.78 -8.52 7.76
CA ARG A 42 8.72 -8.82 6.31
C ARG A 42 7.92 -7.78 5.55
N ARG A 43 6.79 -7.35 6.14
CA ARG A 43 5.95 -6.28 5.61
C ARG A 43 6.70 -4.96 5.49
N LYS A 44 7.43 -4.57 6.54
CA LYS A 44 8.23 -3.34 6.51
C LYS A 44 9.32 -3.43 5.45
N ALA A 45 9.97 -4.58 5.29
CA ALA A 45 10.97 -4.80 4.24
C ALA A 45 10.36 -4.69 2.83
N LEU A 46 9.18 -5.28 2.60
CA LEU A 46 8.43 -5.15 1.35
C LEU A 46 8.05 -3.70 1.05
N LEU A 47 7.45 -3.01 2.02
CA LEU A 47 7.08 -1.60 1.86
C LEU A 47 8.29 -0.68 1.67
N GLN A 48 9.42 -0.99 2.30
CA GLN A 48 10.66 -0.23 2.09
C GLN A 48 11.24 -0.43 0.68
N LYS A 49 11.15 -1.65 0.13
CA LYS A 49 11.68 -1.95 -1.21
C LYS A 49 10.77 -1.44 -2.33
N PHE A 50 9.47 -1.67 -2.21
CA PHE A 50 8.50 -1.42 -3.28
C PHE A 50 7.69 -0.13 -3.10
N GLY A 51 7.61 0.42 -1.88
CA GLY A 51 6.95 1.68 -1.58
C GLY A 51 5.41 1.62 -1.49
N SER A 52 4.74 0.77 -2.28
CA SER A 52 3.28 0.62 -2.27
C SER A 52 2.84 -0.83 -2.48
N ILE A 53 1.60 -1.16 -2.11
CA ILE A 53 1.01 -2.47 -2.44
C ILE A 53 0.88 -2.67 -3.94
N ASP A 54 0.54 -1.62 -4.70
CA ASP A 54 0.39 -1.75 -6.15
C ASP A 54 1.73 -2.16 -6.78
N ALA A 55 2.84 -1.58 -6.30
CA ALA A 55 4.18 -1.96 -6.71
C ALA A 55 4.52 -3.42 -6.32
N ILE A 56 4.11 -3.85 -5.12
CA ILE A 56 4.28 -5.24 -4.67
C ILE A 56 3.44 -6.21 -5.52
N ARG A 57 2.22 -5.82 -5.92
CA ARG A 57 1.33 -6.60 -6.78
C ARG A 57 1.90 -6.74 -8.20
N SER A 58 2.51 -5.68 -8.72
CA SER A 58 3.16 -5.70 -10.03
C SER A 58 4.55 -6.35 -10.04
N ALA A 59 5.14 -6.58 -8.86
CA ALA A 59 6.48 -7.15 -8.76
C ALA A 59 6.52 -8.61 -9.23
N THR A 60 7.67 -9.01 -9.77
CA THR A 60 7.89 -10.42 -10.14
C THR A 60 8.21 -11.27 -8.91
N ASP A 61 8.05 -12.59 -9.03
CA ASP A 61 8.35 -13.51 -7.92
C ASP A 61 9.83 -13.40 -7.51
N GLU A 62 10.71 -13.17 -8.48
CA GLU A 62 12.14 -12.95 -8.28
C GLU A 62 12.43 -11.69 -7.47
N GLU A 63 11.74 -10.59 -7.76
CA GLU A 63 11.89 -9.32 -7.03
C GLU A 63 11.40 -9.43 -5.58
N LEU A 64 10.32 -10.18 -5.37
CA LEU A 64 9.77 -10.47 -4.04
C LEU A 64 10.72 -11.36 -3.24
N MET A 65 11.32 -12.38 -3.87
CA MET A 65 12.30 -13.28 -3.23
C MET A 65 13.61 -12.58 -2.84
N GLN A 66 13.96 -11.49 -3.52
CA GLN A 66 15.10 -10.67 -3.11
C GLN A 66 14.87 -9.91 -1.79
N VAL A 67 13.64 -9.86 -1.27
CA VAL A 67 13.37 -9.29 0.06
C VAL A 67 13.76 -10.29 1.13
N SER A 68 14.54 -9.83 2.12
CA SER A 68 15.03 -10.69 3.19
C SER A 68 13.90 -11.40 3.93
N GLY A 69 13.96 -12.73 3.93
CA GLY A 69 13.00 -13.59 4.62
C GLY A 69 11.72 -13.90 3.84
N ILE A 70 11.63 -13.56 2.55
CA ILE A 70 10.56 -14.05 1.67
C ILE A 70 11.02 -15.33 0.97
N THR A 71 10.30 -16.42 1.23
CA THR A 71 10.45 -17.68 0.50
C THR A 71 9.52 -17.70 -0.71
N GLN A 72 9.79 -18.61 -1.65
CA GLN A 72 8.98 -18.77 -2.86
C GLN A 72 7.49 -19.03 -2.55
N GLU A 73 7.19 -19.84 -1.52
CA GLU A 73 5.82 -20.06 -1.04
C GLU A 73 5.14 -18.76 -0.60
N ILE A 74 5.86 -17.90 0.13
CA ILE A 74 5.31 -16.62 0.60
C ILE A 74 5.06 -15.69 -0.58
N ALA A 75 6.00 -15.58 -1.52
CA ALA A 75 5.83 -14.76 -2.72
C ALA A 75 4.61 -15.19 -3.53
N HIS A 76 4.44 -16.50 -3.73
CA HIS A 76 3.29 -17.07 -4.42
C HIS A 76 1.97 -16.78 -3.69
N ASN A 77 1.92 -17.02 -2.38
CA ASN A 77 0.73 -16.76 -1.56
C ASN A 77 0.37 -15.26 -1.54
N LEU A 78 1.39 -14.39 -1.55
CA LEU A 78 1.21 -12.95 -1.59
C LEU A 78 0.60 -12.50 -2.93
N LYS A 79 1.04 -13.07 -4.06
CA LYS A 79 0.38 -12.84 -5.35
C LYS A 79 -1.05 -13.38 -5.37
N ALA A 80 -1.27 -14.61 -4.90
CA ALA A 80 -2.60 -15.21 -4.86
C ALA A 80 -3.59 -14.41 -3.99
N THR A 81 -3.12 -13.76 -2.93
CA THR A 81 -3.95 -12.91 -2.06
C THR A 81 -4.19 -11.51 -2.64
N LEU A 82 -3.32 -11.04 -3.54
CA LEU A 82 -3.38 -9.70 -4.14
C LEU A 82 -3.99 -9.69 -5.55
N GLU A 83 -4.18 -10.83 -6.21
CA GLU A 83 -5.03 -10.94 -7.41
C GLU A 83 -6.48 -10.54 -7.11
#